data_AF-A0A537LP83-F1
#
_entry.id   AF-A0A537LP83-F1
#
_cell.length_a   1.000
_cell.length_b   1.000
_cell.length_c   1.000
_cell.angle_alpha   90.00
_cell.angle_beta   90.00
_cell.angle_gamma   90.00
#
_symmetry.space_group_name_H-M   'P 1'
#
loop_
_entity.id
_entity.type
_entity.pdbx_description
1 polymer ?
#
loop_
_entity_poly.entity_id
_entity_poly.type
_entity_poly.pdbx_seq_one_letter_code
_entity_poly.pdbx_strand_id
1 'polypeptide(L)'
;MNILGISCFFHDAAAALIQDGIVTAAAEEERFSRIKHDSTFPIRAIEFCLRTGKLRAEDLDWVVFYEKPFVKFDRILMSTLATFPQSFHVFREWMSKWLNEKLWVRGLIRKRVGVPSDRILFSGHHLAHASSAFYCSPYDEAAILTVDGSGEWATATFGAGRDRNIEILG
;
A
#
# COMPACT_ATOMS: atom_id res chain seq x y z
N MET A 1 18.04 -1.31 9.76
CA MET A 1 16.84 -1.88 9.12
C MET A 1 16.24 -0.82 8.21
N ASN A 2 16.30 -1.02 6.90
CA ASN A 2 15.82 -0.11 5.87
C ASN A 2 14.60 -0.70 5.18
N ILE A 3 13.43 -0.07 5.35
CA ILE A 3 12.15 -0.55 4.84
C ILE A 3 11.54 0.52 3.94
N LEU A 4 11.19 0.14 2.70
CA LEU A 4 10.49 1.01 1.76
C LEU A 4 9.02 0.59 1.64
N GLY A 5 8.10 1.46 2.07
CA GLY A 5 6.67 1.34 1.82
C GLY A 5 6.28 1.92 0.45
N ILE A 6 5.40 1.24 -0.28
CA ILE A 6 4.91 1.66 -1.60
C ILE A 6 3.38 1.60 -1.67
N SER A 7 2.76 2.65 -2.21
CA SER A 7 1.35 2.72 -2.60
C SER A 7 1.21 3.08 -4.07
N CYS A 8 0.35 2.39 -4.84
CA CYS A 8 0.01 2.71 -6.24
C CYS A 8 -1.13 1.85 -6.83
N PHE A 9 -1.49 2.16 -8.09
CA PHE A 9 -2.51 1.51 -8.94
C PHE A 9 -3.97 1.70 -8.49
N PHE A 10 -4.25 2.78 -7.78
CA PHE A 10 -5.63 3.21 -7.50
C PHE A 10 -5.74 4.74 -7.51
N HIS A 11 -5.21 5.39 -6.48
CA HIS A 11 -4.97 6.83 -6.37
C HIS A 11 -3.80 7.06 -5.42
N ASP A 12 -3.27 8.29 -5.39
CA ASP A 12 -2.27 8.77 -4.44
C ASP A 12 -1.05 7.85 -4.32
N ALA A 13 -0.41 7.59 -5.47
CA ALA A 13 0.81 6.82 -5.51
C ALA A 13 1.90 7.52 -4.68
N ALA A 14 2.58 6.76 -3.83
CA ALA A 14 3.50 7.31 -2.84
C ALA A 14 4.56 6.30 -2.43
N ALA A 15 5.64 6.81 -1.84
CA ALA A 15 6.67 6.00 -1.20
C ALA A 15 7.08 6.61 0.15
N ALA A 16 7.43 5.73 1.10
CA ALA A 16 7.94 6.12 2.40
C ALA A 16 9.11 5.22 2.80
N LEU A 17 10.22 5.81 3.25
CA LEU A 17 11.39 5.12 3.75
C LEU A 17 11.46 5.22 5.27
N ILE A 18 11.55 4.07 5.92
CA ILE A 18 11.80 3.92 7.35
C ILE A 18 13.22 3.36 7.54
N GLN A 19 14.03 4.04 8.33
CA GLN A 19 15.36 3.59 8.73
C GLN A 19 15.41 3.47 10.25
N ASP A 20 15.63 2.25 10.75
CA ASP A 20 15.75 1.93 12.18
C ASP A 20 14.57 2.47 13.02
N GLY A 21 13.36 2.38 12.45
CA GLY A 21 12.13 2.83 13.10
C GLY A 21 11.80 4.32 12.90
N ILE A 22 12.65 5.07 12.20
CA ILE A 22 12.45 6.50 11.95
C ILE A 22 12.01 6.71 10.50
N VAL A 23 10.96 7.50 10.27
CA VAL A 23 10.56 7.92 8.93
C VAL A 23 11.58 8.93 8.39
N THR A 24 12.51 8.49 7.56
CA THR A 24 13.55 9.36 6.99
C THR A 24 13.02 10.19 5.82
N ALA A 25 12.12 9.62 5.02
CA ALA A 25 11.55 10.30 3.86
C ALA A 25 10.17 9.75 3.53
N ALA A 26 9.26 10.60 3.09
CA ALA A 26 7.98 10.20 2.51
C ALA A 26 7.57 11.23 1.46
N ALA A 27 7.05 10.76 0.32
CA ALA A 27 6.56 11.65 -0.72
C ALA A 27 5.49 10.97 -1.59
N GLU A 28 4.58 11.79 -2.09
CA GLU A 28 3.60 11.41 -3.10
C GLU A 28 4.14 11.69 -4.51
N GLU A 29 3.84 10.80 -5.46
CA GLU A 29 4.27 10.88 -6.85
C GLU A 29 3.74 12.15 -7.52
N GLU A 30 2.51 12.58 -7.19
CA GLU A 30 1.88 13.77 -7.76
C GLU A 30 2.70 15.06 -7.56
N ARG A 31 3.51 15.12 -6.50
CA ARG A 31 4.40 16.27 -6.23
C ARG A 31 5.46 16.40 -7.32
N PHE A 32 5.90 15.27 -7.89
CA PHE A 32 6.90 15.19 -8.94
C PHE A 32 6.29 15.08 -10.34
N SER A 33 5.23 14.28 -10.53
CA SER A 33 4.60 14.08 -11.84
C SER A 33 3.74 15.27 -12.27
N ARG A 34 3.26 16.06 -11.29
CA ARG A 34 2.32 17.18 -11.49
C ARG A 34 0.95 16.74 -12.01
N ILE A 35 0.67 15.44 -11.94
CA ILE A 35 -0.63 14.85 -12.24
C ILE A 35 -1.32 14.66 -10.89
N LYS A 36 -2.42 15.38 -10.66
CA LYS A 36 -3.17 15.27 -9.40
C LYS A 36 -3.75 13.86 -9.25
N HIS A 37 -3.62 13.26 -8.07
CA HIS A 37 -3.99 11.90 -7.74
C HIS A 37 -3.32 10.86 -8.65
N ASP A 38 -2.06 11.08 -9.01
CA ASP A 38 -1.29 10.14 -9.82
C ASP A 38 -1.37 8.74 -9.20
N SER A 39 -1.87 7.78 -9.96
CA SER A 39 -2.07 6.40 -9.53
C SER A 39 -1.02 5.46 -10.09
N THR A 40 -0.07 5.97 -10.89
CA THR A 40 0.96 5.16 -11.53
C THR A 40 2.00 4.66 -10.53
N PHE A 41 2.95 3.85 -10.99
CA PHE A 41 4.02 3.37 -10.10
C PHE A 41 4.92 4.54 -9.66
N PRO A 42 5.20 4.72 -8.36
CA PRO A 42 5.74 5.97 -7.82
C PRO A 42 7.27 6.02 -7.94
N ILE A 43 7.79 6.02 -9.17
CA ILE A 43 9.23 5.95 -9.45
C ILE A 43 9.95 7.14 -8.82
N ARG A 44 9.42 8.37 -8.99
CA ARG A 44 10.10 9.58 -8.54
C ARG A 44 10.07 9.70 -7.02
N ALA A 45 8.97 9.29 -6.38
CA ALA A 45 8.89 9.25 -4.92
C ALA A 45 9.85 8.20 -4.32
N ILE A 46 9.99 7.03 -4.96
CA ILE A 46 10.96 6.00 -4.54
C ILE A 46 12.39 6.55 -4.66
N GLU A 47 12.75 7.13 -5.82
CA GLU A 47 14.06 7.74 -6.04
C GLU A 47 14.35 8.85 -5.02
N PHE A 48 13.37 9.70 -4.73
CA PHE A 48 13.47 10.72 -3.70
C PHE A 48 13.75 10.12 -2.32
N CYS A 49 13.03 9.07 -1.92
CA CYS A 49 13.21 8.42 -0.64
C CYS A 49 14.59 7.79 -0.51
N LEU A 50 15.03 7.03 -1.51
CA LEU A 50 16.35 6.38 -1.52
C LEU A 50 17.49 7.41 -1.48
N ARG A 51 17.38 8.47 -2.29
CA ARG A 51 18.36 9.56 -2.30
C ARG A 51 18.45 10.27 -0.95
N THR A 52 17.31 10.57 -0.32
CA THR A 52 17.26 11.24 0.99
C THR A 52 17.84 10.36 2.10
N GLY A 53 17.53 9.06 2.08
CA GLY A 53 18.11 8.07 3.00
C GLY A 53 19.54 7.67 2.70
N LYS A 54 20.13 8.17 1.61
CA LYS A 54 21.47 7.80 1.10
C LYS A 54 21.64 6.29 0.88
N LEU A 55 20.59 5.65 0.36
CA LEU A 55 20.54 4.22 0.11
C LEU A 55 20.50 3.93 -1.39
N ARG A 56 21.03 2.76 -1.75
CA ARG A 56 20.77 2.08 -3.01
C ARG A 56 19.69 1.02 -2.77
N ALA A 57 19.06 0.56 -3.85
CA ALA A 57 17.99 -0.44 -3.75
C ALA A 57 18.44 -1.75 -3.06
N GLU A 58 19.71 -2.12 -3.21
CA GLU A 58 20.30 -3.32 -2.60
C GLU A 58 20.45 -3.23 -1.07
N ASP A 59 20.48 -2.00 -0.53
CA ASP A 59 20.55 -1.72 0.91
C ASP A 59 19.19 -1.85 1.61
N LEU A 60 18.10 -2.03 0.84
CA LEU A 60 16.77 -2.28 1.39
C LEU A 60 16.65 -3.70 1.92
N ASP A 61 16.28 -3.81 3.19
CA ASP A 61 15.96 -5.09 3.82
C ASP A 61 14.59 -5.59 3.34
N TRP A 62 13.61 -4.67 3.24
CA TRP A 62 12.25 -4.99 2.82
C TRP A 62 11.62 -3.90 1.95
N VAL A 63 10.76 -4.32 1.04
CA VAL A 63 9.81 -3.46 0.33
C VAL A 63 8.40 -3.94 0.64
N VAL A 64 7.54 -3.06 1.14
CA VAL A 64 6.20 -3.41 1.61
C VAL A 64 5.16 -2.71 0.77
N PHE A 65 4.23 -3.49 0.21
CA PHE A 65 3.05 -2.97 -0.48
C PHE A 65 1.86 -2.89 0.50
N TYR A 66 1.09 -1.80 0.40
CA TYR A 66 0.11 -1.40 1.42
C TYR A 66 -1.15 -2.28 1.56
N GLU A 67 -1.49 -3.09 0.55
CA GLU A 67 -2.70 -3.93 0.53
C GLU A 67 -2.40 -5.33 0.00
N LYS A 68 -3.33 -6.29 0.19
CA LYS A 68 -3.23 -7.64 -0.39
C LYS A 68 -3.99 -7.75 -1.73
N PRO A 69 -3.32 -7.80 -2.90
CA PRO A 69 -3.99 -7.71 -4.19
C PRO A 69 -5.00 -8.84 -4.45
N PHE A 70 -4.67 -10.07 -4.09
CA PHE A 70 -5.56 -11.22 -4.34
C PHE A 70 -6.85 -11.17 -3.52
N VAL A 71 -6.79 -10.69 -2.27
CA VAL A 71 -7.98 -10.58 -1.41
C VAL A 71 -8.90 -9.47 -1.92
N LYS A 72 -8.31 -8.33 -2.33
CA LYS A 72 -9.09 -7.24 -2.93
C LYS A 72 -9.66 -7.64 -4.30
N PHE A 73 -8.92 -8.41 -5.10
CA PHE A 73 -9.41 -8.94 -6.36
C PHE A 73 -10.61 -9.86 -6.17
N ASP A 74 -10.55 -10.77 -5.20
CA ASP A 74 -11.66 -11.64 -4.82
C ASP A 74 -12.92 -10.83 -4.49
N ARG A 75 -12.81 -9.77 -3.67
CA ARG A 75 -13.95 -8.87 -3.41
C ARG A 75 -14.51 -8.26 -4.69
N ILE A 76 -13.66 -7.69 -5.54
CA ILE A 76 -14.11 -7.01 -6.76
C ILE A 76 -14.84 -8.01 -7.68
N LEU A 77 -14.32 -9.23 -7.79
CA LEU A 77 -14.96 -10.31 -8.55
C LEU A 77 -16.32 -10.69 -7.94
N MET A 78 -16.39 -10.96 -6.64
CA MET A 78 -17.64 -11.37 -5.99
C MET A 78 -18.70 -10.28 -6.03
N SER A 79 -18.31 -9.02 -5.81
CA SER A 79 -19.23 -7.87 -5.84
C SER A 79 -19.80 -7.62 -7.24
N THR A 80 -18.97 -7.80 -8.28
CA THR A 80 -19.43 -7.66 -9.66
C THR A 80 -20.33 -8.82 -10.06
N LEU A 81 -19.99 -10.07 -9.70
CA LEU A 81 -20.84 -11.23 -9.98
C LEU A 81 -22.20 -11.17 -9.28
N ALA A 82 -22.27 -10.67 -8.05
CA ALA A 82 -23.52 -10.54 -7.28
C ALA A 82 -24.57 -9.64 -7.95
N THR A 83 -24.14 -8.74 -8.85
CA THR A 83 -25.00 -7.78 -9.56
C THR A 83 -24.98 -7.99 -11.08
N PHE A 84 -24.52 -9.16 -11.52
CA PHE A 84 -24.57 -9.56 -12.93
C PHE A 84 -26.02 -9.84 -13.36
N PRO A 85 -26.44 -9.47 -14.58
CA PRO A 85 -25.67 -8.90 -15.70
C PRO A 85 -25.48 -7.38 -15.68
N GLN A 86 -26.13 -6.64 -14.77
CA GLN A 86 -26.11 -5.17 -14.74
C GLN A 86 -24.69 -4.60 -14.57
N SER A 87 -23.82 -5.32 -13.86
CA SER A 87 -22.43 -4.96 -13.61
C SER A 87 -21.46 -5.26 -14.77
N PHE A 88 -21.92 -5.78 -15.92
CA PHE A 88 -21.03 -6.28 -16.98
C PHE A 88 -19.99 -5.25 -17.46
N HIS A 89 -20.37 -3.97 -17.60
CA HIS A 89 -19.44 -2.91 -18.00
C HIS A 89 -18.34 -2.68 -16.97
N VAL A 90 -18.71 -2.63 -15.70
CA VAL A 90 -17.79 -2.48 -14.56
C VAL A 90 -16.87 -3.69 -14.48
N PHE A 91 -17.42 -4.90 -14.56
CA PHE A 91 -16.66 -6.14 -14.60
C PHE A 91 -15.59 -6.11 -15.70
N ARG A 92 -15.96 -5.76 -16.94
CA ARG A 92 -15.03 -5.72 -18.08
C ARG A 92 -13.88 -4.74 -17.84
N GLU A 93 -14.17 -3.53 -17.35
CA GLU A 93 -13.15 -2.51 -17.11
C GLU A 93 -12.19 -2.93 -15.99
N TRP A 94 -12.73 -3.35 -14.84
CA TRP A 94 -11.90 -3.74 -13.69
C TRP A 94 -11.09 -4.98 -13.98
N MET A 95 -11.66 -6.00 -14.62
CA MET A 95 -10.95 -7.24 -14.93
C MET A 95 -9.71 -6.97 -15.79
N SER A 96 -9.83 -6.07 -16.78
CA SER A 96 -8.70 -5.65 -17.61
C SER A 96 -7.60 -4.98 -16.80
N LYS A 97 -7.93 -4.03 -15.91
CA LYS A 97 -6.94 -3.34 -15.06
C LYS A 97 -6.24 -4.31 -14.10
N TRP A 98 -7.01 -5.16 -13.42
CA TRP A 98 -6.47 -6.10 -12.43
C TRP A 98 -5.56 -7.17 -13.04
N LEU A 99 -5.97 -7.75 -14.17
CA LEU A 99 -5.18 -8.78 -14.87
C LEU A 99 -3.89 -8.24 -15.48
N ASN A 100 -3.81 -6.94 -15.79
CA ASN A 100 -2.61 -6.35 -16.40
C ASN A 100 -1.66 -5.71 -15.38
N GLU A 101 -2.16 -5.23 -14.24
CA GLU A 101 -1.38 -4.42 -13.31
C GLU A 101 -1.29 -5.04 -11.90
N LYS A 102 -2.38 -4.95 -11.11
CA LYS A 102 -2.32 -5.19 -9.65
C LYS A 102 -1.91 -6.60 -9.26
N LEU A 103 -2.31 -7.63 -10.01
CA LEU A 103 -1.92 -9.02 -9.70
C LEU A 103 -0.42 -9.26 -9.86
N TRP A 104 0.27 -8.43 -10.64
CA TRP A 104 1.69 -8.55 -10.95
C TRP A 104 2.57 -7.59 -10.17
N VAL A 105 2.03 -6.90 -9.16
CA VAL A 105 2.73 -5.84 -8.42
C VAL A 105 4.04 -6.34 -7.80
N ARG A 106 4.11 -7.59 -7.31
CA ARG A 106 5.38 -8.19 -6.82
C ARG A 106 6.46 -8.20 -7.91
N GLY A 107 6.10 -8.68 -9.09
CA GLY A 107 7.01 -8.72 -10.25
C GLY A 107 7.40 -7.32 -10.72
N LEU A 108 6.48 -6.37 -10.64
CA LEU A 108 6.73 -4.98 -10.99
C LEU A 108 7.67 -4.29 -10.00
N ILE A 109 7.46 -4.47 -8.70
CA ILE A 109 8.34 -3.96 -7.63
C ILE A 109 9.73 -4.56 -7.82
N ARG A 110 9.84 -5.89 -7.99
CA ARG A 110 11.12 -6.55 -8.27
C ARG A 110 11.84 -5.91 -9.46
N LYS A 111 11.14 -5.70 -10.58
CA LYS A 111 11.72 -5.16 -11.81
C LYS A 111 12.09 -3.67 -11.71
N ARG A 112 11.23 -2.85 -11.10
CA ARG A 112 11.37 -1.39 -11.07
C ARG A 112 12.21 -0.89 -9.91
N VAL A 113 12.12 -1.53 -8.74
CA VAL A 113 12.93 -1.18 -7.57
C VAL A 113 14.27 -1.92 -7.60
N GLY A 114 14.32 -3.13 -8.19
CA GLY A 114 15.55 -3.91 -8.28
C GLY A 114 15.85 -4.76 -7.04
N VAL A 115 14.84 -5.12 -6.26
CA VAL A 115 14.97 -5.98 -5.08
C VAL A 115 14.56 -7.43 -5.36
N PRO A 116 15.16 -8.42 -4.68
CA PRO A 116 14.71 -9.81 -4.71
C PRO A 116 13.23 -9.98 -4.29
N SER A 117 12.54 -10.96 -4.88
CA SER A 117 11.10 -11.19 -4.61
C SER A 117 10.78 -11.57 -3.18
N ASP A 118 11.70 -12.24 -2.49
CA ASP A 118 11.61 -12.65 -1.10
C ASP A 118 11.69 -11.47 -0.12
N ARG A 119 12.27 -10.33 -0.53
CA ARG A 119 12.25 -9.06 0.23
C ARG A 119 10.97 -8.24 0.04
N ILE A 120 10.00 -8.74 -0.72
CA ILE A 120 8.74 -8.02 -0.99
C ILE A 120 7.62 -8.58 -0.11
N LEU A 121 7.04 -7.72 0.73
CA LEU A 121 5.95 -8.06 1.65
C LEU A 121 4.68 -7.29 1.29
N PHE A 122 3.56 -7.77 1.83
CA PHE A 122 2.22 -7.21 1.62
C PHE A 122 1.54 -7.03 2.97
N SER A 123 1.11 -5.81 3.26
CA SER A 123 0.30 -5.48 4.44
C SER A 123 -1.19 -5.54 4.11
N GLY A 124 -2.04 -5.50 5.14
CA GLY A 124 -3.47 -5.24 4.96
C GLY A 124 -3.73 -3.73 4.83
N HIS A 125 -4.68 -3.34 3.99
CA HIS A 125 -4.97 -1.93 3.69
C HIS A 125 -5.31 -1.11 4.93
N HIS A 126 -6.27 -1.55 5.73
CA HIS A 126 -6.62 -0.84 6.98
C HIS A 126 -5.57 -0.98 8.07
N LEU A 127 -4.76 -2.04 8.05
CA LEU A 127 -3.61 -2.15 8.95
C LEU A 127 -2.55 -1.11 8.60
N ALA A 128 -2.34 -0.82 7.32
CA ALA A 128 -1.45 0.26 6.89
C ALA A 128 -1.94 1.64 7.37
N HIS A 129 -3.24 1.92 7.27
CA HIS A 129 -3.86 3.12 7.85
C HIS A 129 -3.71 3.19 9.38
N ALA A 130 -4.02 2.10 10.08
CA ALA A 130 -3.86 2.00 11.53
C ALA A 130 -2.41 2.24 11.95
N SER A 131 -1.45 1.64 11.23
CA SER A 131 -0.02 1.74 11.51
C SER A 131 0.50 3.17 11.32
N SER A 132 0.06 3.87 10.27
CA SER A 132 0.52 5.24 10.01
C SER A 132 0.01 6.23 11.06
N ALA A 133 -1.11 5.94 11.72
CA ALA A 133 -1.62 6.73 12.82
C ALA A 133 -0.98 6.34 14.17
N PHE A 134 -1.05 5.06 14.54
CA PHE A 134 -0.63 4.58 15.87
C PHE A 134 0.87 4.73 16.10
N TYR A 135 1.71 4.24 15.18
CA TYR A 135 3.18 4.29 15.36
C TYR A 135 3.76 5.71 15.23
N CYS A 136 3.00 6.64 14.65
CA CYS A 136 3.37 8.06 14.59
C CYS A 136 2.78 8.88 15.76
N SER A 137 1.98 8.25 16.62
CA SER A 137 1.37 8.90 17.78
C SER A 137 2.31 8.84 19.00
N PRO A 138 2.14 9.73 19.99
CA PRO A 138 2.93 9.69 21.22
C PRO A 138 2.43 8.67 22.25
N TYR A 139 1.47 7.81 21.89
CA TYR A 139 0.78 6.92 22.83
C TYR A 139 1.30 5.49 22.71
N ASP A 140 1.63 4.88 23.85
CA ASP A 140 1.98 3.46 23.92
C ASP A 140 0.74 2.55 23.87
N GLU A 141 -0.45 3.07 24.21
CA GLU A 141 -1.72 2.36 24.09
C GLU A 141 -2.82 3.28 23.53
N ALA A 142 -3.57 2.81 22.54
CA ALA A 142 -4.67 3.57 21.96
C ALA A 142 -5.75 2.65 21.35
N ALA A 143 -7.01 3.08 21.43
CA ALA A 143 -8.05 2.55 20.55
C ALA A 143 -7.83 3.10 19.13
N ILE A 144 -7.99 2.23 18.13
CA ILE A 144 -7.78 2.55 16.72
C ILE A 144 -9.11 2.42 16.00
N LEU A 145 -9.46 3.41 15.18
CA LEU A 145 -10.60 3.38 14.26
C LEU A 145 -10.12 3.84 12.88
N THR A 146 -10.23 2.96 11.89
CA THR A 146 -9.99 3.28 10.48
C THR A 146 -11.34 3.36 9.77
N VAL A 147 -11.62 4.46 9.08
CA VAL A 147 -12.81 4.64 8.25
C VAL A 147 -12.36 5.07 6.86
N ASP A 148 -12.72 4.29 5.84
CA ASP A 148 -12.31 4.49 4.46
C ASP A 148 -13.46 4.13 3.49
N GLY A 149 -13.29 4.42 2.21
CA GLY A 149 -14.22 3.99 1.17
C GLY A 149 -14.30 2.46 1.10
N SER A 150 -13.16 1.78 0.93
CA SER A 150 -13.07 0.32 1.00
C SER A 150 -11.62 -0.19 0.92
N GLY A 151 -11.24 -1.03 1.89
CA GLY A 151 -10.01 -1.82 1.84
C GLY A 151 -10.15 -3.07 0.97
N GLU A 152 -9.66 -4.20 1.50
CA GLU A 152 -9.84 -5.50 0.85
C GLU A 152 -11.29 -5.97 0.94
N TRP A 153 -11.94 -5.84 2.11
CA TRP A 153 -13.36 -6.16 2.34
C TRP A 153 -14.06 -5.14 3.22
N ALA A 154 -13.39 -4.74 4.30
CA ALA A 154 -13.94 -3.77 5.24
C ALA A 154 -14.01 -2.36 4.65
N THR A 155 -14.97 -1.58 5.12
CA THR A 155 -15.08 -0.12 4.92
C THR A 155 -14.68 0.65 6.18
N ALA A 156 -14.80 0.01 7.34
CA ALA A 156 -14.24 0.49 8.58
C ALA A 156 -13.68 -0.69 9.38
N THR A 157 -12.67 -0.44 10.20
CA THR A 157 -12.16 -1.40 11.17
C THR A 157 -11.86 -0.71 12.49
N PHE A 158 -12.00 -1.43 13.60
CA PHE A 158 -11.58 -0.98 14.92
C PHE A 158 -10.59 -1.97 15.54
N GLY A 159 -9.74 -1.47 16.44
CA GLY A 159 -8.70 -2.26 17.05
C GLY A 159 -8.06 -1.61 18.26
N ALA A 160 -7.04 -2.27 18.79
CA ALA A 160 -6.22 -1.76 19.89
C ALA A 160 -4.74 -1.77 19.48
N GLY A 161 -4.07 -0.65 19.70
CA GLY A 161 -2.61 -0.55 19.64
C GLY A 161 -2.04 -0.63 21.05
N ARG A 162 -1.02 -1.47 21.26
CA ARG A 162 -0.26 -1.61 22.51
C ARG A 162 1.21 -1.83 22.22
N ASP A 163 2.06 -0.97 22.75
CA ASP A 163 3.50 -0.93 22.50
C ASP A 163 3.81 -0.94 20.99
N ARG A 164 4.24 -2.10 20.48
CA ARG A 164 4.63 -2.33 19.08
C ARG A 164 3.63 -3.17 18.30
N ASN A 165 2.48 -3.48 18.89
CA ASN A 165 1.48 -4.38 18.33
C ASN A 165 0.19 -3.63 18.02
N ILE A 166 -0.41 -3.98 16.89
CA ILE A 166 -1.76 -3.58 16.51
C ILE A 166 -2.58 -4.84 16.35
N GLU A 167 -3.70 -4.91 17.07
CA GLU A 167 -4.70 -5.96 16.93
C GLU A 167 -5.98 -5.37 16.34
N ILE A 168 -6.40 -5.89 15.18
CA ILE A 168 -7.69 -5.53 14.57
C ILE A 168 -8.75 -6.46 15.15
N LEU A 169 -9.79 -5.87 15.75
CA LEU A 169 -10.85 -6.58 16.47
C LEU A 169 -12.13 -6.75 15.63
N GLY A 170 -12.34 -5.90 14.63
CA GLY A 170 -13.48 -5.96 13.71
C GLY A 170 -13.40 -4.94 12.59
#